data_AF-A0AAJ7WBB2-F1
#
_entry.id   AF-A0AAJ7WBB2-F1
#
_cell.length_a   1.000
_cell.length_b   1.000
_cell.length_c   1.000
_cell.angle_alpha   90.00
_cell.angle_beta   90.00
_cell.angle_gamma   90.00
#
_symmetry.space_group_name_H-M   'P 1'
#
loop_
_entity.id
_entity.type
_entity.pdbx_description
1 polymer ?
#
loop_
_entity_poly.entity_id
_entity_poly.type
_entity_poly.pdbx_seq_one_letter_code
_entity_poly.pdbx_strand_id
1 'polypeptide(L)'
;MAMTRVKDVSRTSAYCEMDPISFEQNVHLLPLSQSDKWLISARILDMVTLTTTDTGLAFFKFRKRALSFDEYMAYLKELAESKSLDLEEMQFKMQICGKPKKAT
;
A
#
# COMPACT_ATOMS: atom_id res chain seq x y z
N MET A 1 27.40 -15.35 11.86
CA MET A 1 26.91 -14.10 12.49
C MET A 1 25.72 -13.60 11.68
N ALA A 2 24.53 -13.60 12.28
CA ALA A 2 23.29 -13.19 11.62
C ALA A 2 23.17 -11.66 11.60
N MET A 3 23.23 -11.05 10.42
CA MET A 3 22.90 -9.64 10.20
C MET A 3 21.60 -9.56 9.39
N THR A 4 20.46 -9.75 10.04
CA THR A 4 19.14 -9.71 9.37
C THR A 4 18.10 -8.87 10.10
N ARG A 5 18.48 -7.88 10.92
CA ARG A 5 17.49 -7.19 11.77
C ARG A 5 17.59 -5.66 11.84
N VAL A 6 18.04 -5.00 10.78
CA VAL A 6 18.05 -3.51 10.72
C VAL A 6 17.40 -2.93 9.47
N LYS A 7 17.09 -3.72 8.44
CA LYS A 7 16.49 -3.18 7.18
C LYS A 7 14.96 -3.07 7.21
N ASP A 8 14.28 -3.60 8.22
CA ASP A 8 12.83 -3.81 8.15
C ASP A 8 11.98 -2.67 8.72
N VAL A 9 12.45 -2.02 9.79
CA VAL A 9 11.72 -0.92 10.47
C VAL A 9 11.60 0.33 9.60
N SER A 10 12.59 0.60 8.73
CA SER A 10 12.58 1.76 7.83
C SER A 10 11.59 1.60 6.67
N ARG A 11 11.29 0.35 6.28
CA ARG A 11 10.41 0.05 5.13
C ARG A 11 8.94 0.13 5.52
N THR A 12 8.56 -0.37 6.69
CA THR A 12 7.17 -0.43 7.17
C THR A 12 6.66 0.92 7.69
N SER A 13 7.52 1.74 8.31
CA SER A 13 7.14 3.08 8.80
C SER A 13 6.77 4.06 7.68
N ALA A 14 7.12 3.76 6.42
CA ALA A 14 6.76 4.58 5.26
C ALA A 14 5.29 4.40 4.82
N TYR A 15 4.66 3.27 5.14
CA TYR A 15 3.30 2.92 4.67
C TYR A 15 2.19 3.49 5.58
N CYS A 16 2.50 3.95 6.79
CA CYS A 16 1.53 3.96 7.89
C CYS A 16 1.13 5.33 8.47
N GLU A 17 1.47 6.45 7.83
CA GLU A 17 1.13 7.78 8.33
C GLU A 17 -0.24 8.30 7.86
N MET A 18 -1.19 7.42 7.55
CA MET A 18 -2.32 7.79 6.69
C MET A 18 -3.72 7.62 7.29
N ASP A 19 -3.83 7.18 8.54
CA ASP A 19 -5.07 7.27 9.32
C ASP A 19 -4.83 8.02 10.64
N PRO A 20 -5.51 9.16 10.88
CA PRO A 20 -5.39 9.92 12.12
C PRO A 20 -5.66 9.09 13.38
N ILE A 21 -6.61 8.14 13.28
CA ILE A 21 -7.02 7.28 14.41
C ILE A 21 -5.92 6.24 14.69
N SER A 22 -5.42 5.59 13.65
CA SER A 22 -4.34 4.60 13.79
C SER A 22 -3.04 5.25 14.26
N PHE A 23 -2.74 6.49 13.85
CA PHE A 23 -1.58 7.24 14.34
C PHE A 23 -1.63 7.52 15.85
N GLU A 24 -2.79 7.95 16.37
CA GLU A 24 -2.99 8.16 17.82
C GLU A 24 -2.85 6.87 18.64
N GLN A 25 -3.21 5.73 18.04
CA GLN A 25 -3.13 4.42 18.68
C GLN A 25 -1.80 3.68 18.42
N ASN A 26 -0.81 4.30 17.74
CA ASN A 26 0.42 3.63 17.26
C ASN A 26 0.15 2.37 16.41
N VAL A 27 -0.98 2.34 15.71
CA VAL A 27 -1.33 1.26 14.79
C VAL A 27 -0.91 1.64 13.38
N HIS A 28 -0.22 0.73 12.73
CA HIS A 28 0.34 0.90 11.40
C HIS A 28 -0.63 0.35 10.34
N LEU A 29 -1.74 1.05 10.11
CA LEU A 29 -2.79 0.66 9.15
C LEU A 29 -2.88 1.59 7.94
N LEU A 30 -3.27 1.02 6.79
CA LEU A 30 -3.41 1.72 5.52
C LEU A 30 -4.86 1.64 5.00
N PRO A 31 -5.60 2.77 4.98
CA PRO A 31 -6.92 2.85 4.33
C PRO A 31 -6.84 2.79 2.81
N LEU A 32 -7.91 2.30 2.16
CA LEU A 32 -8.01 2.21 0.69
C LEU A 32 -7.74 3.55 0.00
N SER A 33 -8.34 4.64 0.48
CA SER A 33 -8.18 5.97 -0.13
C SER A 33 -6.73 6.46 -0.18
N GLN A 34 -5.89 5.97 0.72
CA GLN A 34 -4.49 6.35 0.82
C GLN A 34 -3.61 5.41 0.00
N SER A 35 -3.98 4.12 -0.05
CA SER A 35 -3.45 3.18 -1.04
C SER A 35 -3.66 3.70 -2.46
N ASP A 36 -4.88 4.10 -2.82
CA ASP A 36 -5.21 4.60 -4.17
C ASP A 36 -4.37 5.83 -4.53
N LYS A 37 -4.23 6.81 -3.62
CA LYS A 37 -3.36 7.99 -3.86
C LYS A 37 -1.91 7.59 -4.12
N TRP A 38 -1.42 6.57 -3.43
CA TRP A 38 -0.06 6.10 -3.62
C TRP A 38 0.09 5.37 -4.96
N LEU A 39 -0.83 4.47 -5.30
CA LEU A 39 -0.83 3.79 -6.58
C LEU A 39 -0.94 4.77 -7.76
N ILE A 40 -1.72 5.85 -7.61
CA ILE A 40 -1.79 6.95 -8.60
C ILE A 40 -0.43 7.66 -8.71
N SER A 41 0.20 7.99 -7.57
CA SER A 41 1.51 8.66 -7.54
C SER A 41 2.61 7.78 -8.15
N ALA A 42 2.53 6.46 -7.95
CA ALA A 42 3.41 5.45 -8.52
C ALA A 42 3.13 5.16 -10.00
N ARG A 43 2.10 5.79 -10.60
CA ARG A 43 1.64 5.55 -11.98
C ARG A 43 1.23 4.08 -12.22
N ILE A 44 0.70 3.42 -11.19
CA ILE A 44 0.18 2.05 -11.25
C ILE A 44 -1.34 2.06 -11.45
N LEU A 45 -2.06 2.88 -10.67
CA LEU A 45 -3.49 3.11 -10.86
C LEU A 45 -3.65 4.22 -11.91
N ASP A 46 -3.82 3.80 -13.16
CA ASP A 46 -3.87 4.63 -14.36
C ASP A 46 -5.29 4.78 -14.94
N MET A 47 -6.29 4.13 -14.33
CA MET A 47 -7.68 4.04 -14.79
C MET A 47 -7.86 3.32 -16.15
N VAL A 48 -6.82 2.61 -16.62
CA VAL A 48 -6.83 1.81 -17.85
C VAL A 48 -6.51 0.35 -17.54
N THR A 49 -5.34 0.12 -16.95
CA THR A 49 -4.84 -1.19 -16.55
C THR A 49 -5.35 -1.58 -15.17
N LEU A 50 -5.29 -0.63 -14.23
CA LEU A 50 -5.78 -0.78 -12.87
C LEU A 50 -6.72 0.37 -12.52
N THR A 51 -7.94 0.05 -12.12
CA THR A 51 -8.99 1.03 -11.79
C THR A 51 -9.29 1.08 -10.30
N THR A 52 -9.97 2.14 -9.85
CA THR A 52 -10.49 2.23 -8.47
C THR A 52 -11.51 1.14 -8.13
N THR A 53 -12.21 0.61 -9.13
CA THR A 53 -13.11 -0.54 -8.94
C THR A 53 -12.31 -1.80 -8.62
N ASP A 54 -11.20 -2.03 -9.32
CA ASP A 54 -10.33 -3.19 -9.06
C ASP A 54 -9.70 -3.09 -7.67
N THR A 55 -9.16 -1.92 -7.32
CA THR A 55 -8.58 -1.69 -5.99
C THR A 55 -9.62 -1.84 -4.88
N GLY A 56 -10.84 -1.33 -5.08
CA GLY A 56 -11.94 -1.50 -4.15
C GLY A 56 -12.35 -2.97 -3.97
N LEU A 57 -12.52 -3.72 -5.07
CA LEU A 57 -12.91 -5.13 -5.02
C LEU A 57 -11.88 -5.99 -4.28
N ALA A 58 -10.58 -5.79 -4.55
CA ALA A 58 -9.51 -6.52 -3.84
C ALA A 58 -9.44 -6.12 -2.36
N PHE A 59 -9.55 -4.82 -2.05
CA PHE A 59 -9.46 -4.32 -0.67
C PHE A 59 -10.61 -4.80 0.21
N PHE A 60 -11.84 -4.82 -0.31
CA PHE A 60 -13.01 -5.20 0.48
C PHE A 60 -13.09 -6.70 0.81
N LYS A 61 -12.26 -7.56 0.19
CA LYS A 61 -12.13 -8.98 0.57
C LYS A 61 -11.69 -9.16 2.03
N PHE A 62 -10.90 -8.22 2.55
CA PHE A 62 -10.43 -8.23 3.93
C PHE A 62 -11.50 -7.83 4.94
N ARG A 63 -12.62 -7.24 4.49
CA ARG A 63 -13.73 -6.74 5.34
C ARG A 63 -13.27 -5.79 6.45
N LYS A 64 -12.23 -5.01 6.18
CA LYS A 64 -11.61 -4.05 7.11
C LYS A 64 -11.65 -2.64 6.55
N ARG A 65 -11.62 -1.65 7.45
CA ARG A 65 -11.55 -0.23 7.08
C ARG A 65 -10.13 0.20 6.67
N ALA A 66 -9.12 -0.46 7.22
CA ALA A 66 -7.71 -0.25 6.93
C ALA A 66 -6.95 -1.58 7.11
N LEU A 67 -5.89 -1.78 6.32
CA LEU A 67 -5.10 -3.02 6.32
C LEU A 67 -3.81 -2.86 7.10
N SER A 68 -3.36 -3.90 7.79
CA SER A 68 -1.98 -3.95 8.28
C SER A 68 -0.99 -4.09 7.12
N PHE A 69 0.30 -3.99 7.41
CA PHE A 69 1.34 -4.15 6.39
C PHE A 69 1.28 -5.52 5.69
N ASP A 70 1.18 -6.62 6.46
CA ASP A 70 1.11 -7.97 5.88
C ASP A 70 -0.13 -8.16 5.01
N GLU A 71 -1.26 -7.61 5.44
CA GLU A 71 -2.51 -7.62 4.67
C GLU A 71 -2.39 -6.77 3.41
N TYR A 72 -1.71 -5.63 3.51
CA TYR A 72 -1.47 -4.78 2.37
C TYR A 72 -0.56 -5.43 1.32
N MET A 73 0.45 -6.19 1.74
CA MET A 73 1.28 -6.98 0.82
C MET A 73 0.47 -8.07 0.12
N ALA A 74 -0.42 -8.76 0.85
CA ALA A 74 -1.33 -9.73 0.25
C ALA A 74 -2.29 -9.07 -0.77
N TYR A 75 -2.80 -7.89 -0.43
CA TYR A 75 -3.61 -7.07 -1.33
C TYR A 75 -2.86 -6.67 -2.62
N LEU A 76 -1.63 -6.18 -2.52
CA LEU A 76 -0.83 -5.82 -3.70
C LEU A 76 -0.51 -7.03 -4.58
N LYS A 77 -0.21 -8.18 -3.97
CA LYS A 77 0.02 -9.43 -4.69
C LYS A 77 -1.23 -9.84 -5.47
N GLU A 78 -2.41 -9.77 -4.86
CA GLU A 78 -3.65 -10.10 -5.53
C GLU A 78 -3.96 -9.16 -6.70
N LEU A 79 -3.72 -7.85 -6.53
CA LEU A 79 -3.84 -6.89 -7.64
C LEU A 79 -2.90 -7.23 -8.79
N ALA A 80 -1.64 -7.54 -8.46
CA ALA A 80 -0.63 -7.91 -9.44
C ALA A 80 -1.06 -9.15 -10.24
N GLU A 81 -1.52 -10.20 -9.56
CA GLU A 81 -2.01 -11.43 -10.18
C GLU A 81 -3.27 -11.18 -11.04
N SER A 82 -4.21 -10.36 -10.57
CA SER A 82 -5.48 -10.10 -11.27
C SER A 82 -5.33 -9.30 -12.56
N LYS A 83 -4.29 -8.46 -12.65
CA LYS A 83 -4.02 -7.57 -13.79
C LYS A 83 -2.75 -7.92 -14.54
N SER A 84 -2.13 -9.06 -14.23
CA SER A 84 -0.85 -9.49 -14.80
C SER A 84 0.25 -8.41 -14.68
N LEU A 85 0.26 -7.70 -13.55
CA LEU A 85 1.30 -6.73 -13.23
C LEU A 85 2.43 -7.43 -12.48
N ASP A 86 3.64 -6.87 -12.56
CA ASP A 86 4.77 -7.36 -11.79
C ASP A 86 4.77 -6.75 -10.37
N LEU A 87 4.71 -7.63 -9.36
CA LEU A 87 4.64 -7.22 -7.96
C LEU A 87 5.93 -6.52 -7.49
N GLU A 88 7.10 -6.90 -8.01
CA GLU A 88 8.37 -6.27 -7.64
C GLU A 88 8.48 -4.87 -8.27
N GLU A 89 8.06 -4.72 -9.52
CA GLU A 89 8.00 -3.44 -10.21
C GLU A 89 7.01 -2.49 -9.55
N MET A 90 5.83 -2.99 -9.15
CA MET A 90 4.84 -2.20 -8.39
C MET A 90 5.45 -1.67 -7.10
N GLN A 91 6.07 -2.54 -6.30
CA GLN A 91 6.72 -2.14 -5.05
C GLN A 91 7.85 -1.14 -5.30
N PHE A 92 8.67 -1.36 -6.32
CA PHE A 92 9.75 -0.44 -6.69
C PHE A 92 9.21 0.94 -7.07
N LYS A 93 8.20 1.01 -7.95
CA LYS A 93 7.53 2.26 -8.34
C LYS A 93 6.96 3.00 -7.14
N MET A 94 6.32 2.28 -6.22
CA MET A 94 5.80 2.85 -4.98
C MET A 94 6.90 3.37 -4.05
N GLN A 95 8.06 2.74 -4.00
CA GLN A 95 9.20 3.22 -3.21
C GLN A 95 9.83 4.50 -3.80
N ILE A 96 9.94 4.58 -5.12
CA ILE A 96 10.58 5.73 -5.79
C ILE A 96 9.67 6.95 -5.94
N CYS A 97 8.34 6.77 -5.97
CA CYS A 97 7.40 7.87 -6.26
C CYS A 97 7.22 8.87 -5.10
N GLY A 98 7.90 8.65 -3.98
CA GLY A 98 7.76 9.47 -2.77
C GLY A 98 6.42 9.23 -2.07
N LYS A 99 6.36 9.56 -0.78
CA LYS A 99 5.15 9.38 0.04
C LYS A 99 4.04 10.32 -0.44
N PRO A 100 2.77 9.86 -0.54
CA PRO A 100 1.66 10.79 -0.74
C PRO A 100 1.63 11.76 0.45
N LYS A 101 1.57 13.07 0.17
CA LYS A 101 1.52 14.09 1.22
C LYS A 101 0.19 13.98 1.97
N LYS A 102 0.21 14.18 3.29
CA LYS A 102 -1.02 14.44 4.06
C LYS A 102 -1.71 15.65 3.42
N ALA A 103 -3.01 15.53 3.17
CA ALA A 103 -3.82 16.70 2.84
C ALA A 103 -3.88 17.54 4.12
N THR A 104 -3.25 18.72 4.09
CA THR A 104 -3.27 19.72 5.17
C THR A 104 -4.68 20.24 5.40
#